data_AF-A0A423TPZ0-F1
#
_entry.id   AF-A0A423TPZ0-F1
#
_cell.length_a   1.000
_cell.length_b   1.000
_cell.length_c   1.000
_cell.angle_alpha   90.00
_cell.angle_beta   90.00
_cell.angle_gamma   90.00
#
_symmetry.space_group_name_H-M   'P 1'
#
loop_
_entity.id
_entity.type
_entity.pdbx_description
1 polymer ?
#
loop_
_entity_poly.entity_id
_entity_poly.type
_entity_poly.pdbx_seq_one_letter_code
_entity_poly.pdbx_strand_id
1 'polypeptide(L)'
;MPERSYSYKLWFGLRVPSTWLLSFPRSGNTWTRYLLEAATGVVTGSVYHSKYLKGLGYMGEDDPLWWRTSLVIKTHSLLPLRIHPDYPVIAIIRNPARYLYQEGYTSSVDSPSY
;
A
#
# COMPACT_ATOMS: atom_id res chain seq x y z
N MET A 1 -5.48 41.25 20.40
CA MET A 1 -4.61 40.28 19.69
C MET A 1 -5.47 39.59 18.63
N PRO A 2 -5.11 39.55 17.33
CA PRO A 2 -5.92 38.84 16.36
C PRO A 2 -5.65 37.34 16.48
N GLU A 3 -6.71 36.57 16.66
CA GLU A 3 -6.70 35.12 16.75
C GLU A 3 -6.51 34.53 15.33
N ARG A 4 -5.43 33.78 15.10
CA ARG A 4 -5.22 33.06 13.84
C ARG A 4 -6.10 31.81 13.84
N SER A 5 -7.23 31.88 13.15
CA SER A 5 -8.06 30.71 12.86
C SER A 5 -7.39 29.87 11.77
N TYR A 6 -6.92 28.68 12.15
CA TYR A 6 -6.45 27.67 11.20
C TYR A 6 -7.64 26.76 10.84
N SER A 7 -8.17 26.92 9.63
CA SER A 7 -9.21 26.03 9.09
C SER A 7 -8.59 24.70 8.66
N TYR A 8 -8.76 23.65 9.46
CA TYR A 8 -8.49 22.28 9.01
C TYR A 8 -9.73 21.73 8.28
N LYS A 9 -9.55 21.26 7.05
CA LYS A 9 -10.64 20.70 6.24
C LYS A 9 -10.73 19.20 6.51
N LEU A 10 -11.72 18.77 7.28
CA LEU A 10 -11.99 17.36 7.56
C LEU A 10 -12.59 16.68 6.32
N TRP A 11 -11.84 15.77 5.68
CA TRP A 11 -12.35 14.90 4.62
C TRP A 11 -12.77 13.58 5.23
N PHE A 12 -14.07 13.39 5.50
CA PHE A 12 -14.61 12.08 5.84
C PHE A 12 -14.67 11.22 4.57
N GLY A 13 -13.69 10.34 4.38
CA GLY A 13 -13.71 9.16 3.50
C GLY A 13 -13.85 9.35 1.97
N LEU A 14 -14.25 10.52 1.50
CA LEU A 14 -14.44 10.82 0.08
C LEU A 14 -13.44 11.89 -0.36
N ARG A 15 -12.62 11.55 -1.38
CA ARG A 15 -11.53 12.37 -1.94
C ARG A 15 -10.30 12.52 -1.05
N VAL A 16 -9.91 11.46 -0.36
CA VAL A 16 -8.60 11.43 0.30
C VAL A 16 -7.51 11.61 -0.78
N PRO A 17 -6.49 12.47 -0.59
CA PRO A 17 -5.34 12.50 -1.48
C PRO A 17 -4.63 11.15 -1.40
N SER A 18 -4.90 10.27 -2.36
CA SER A 18 -4.34 8.93 -2.39
C SER A 18 -2.82 9.03 -2.52
N THR A 19 -2.09 8.34 -1.65
CA THR A 19 -0.63 8.29 -1.67
C THR A 19 -0.18 6.94 -2.22
N TRP A 20 0.86 6.90 -3.05
CA TRP A 20 1.38 5.63 -3.54
C TRP A 20 2.28 4.96 -2.50
N LEU A 21 2.06 3.67 -2.26
CA LEU A 21 2.95 2.83 -1.46
C LEU A 21 3.78 1.97 -2.41
N LEU A 22 4.97 2.46 -2.76
CA LEU A 22 5.91 1.77 -3.63
C LEU A 22 6.82 0.86 -2.79
N SER A 23 7.03 -0.35 -3.27
CA SER A 23 7.84 -1.33 -2.55
C SER A 23 8.35 -2.44 -3.45
N PHE A 24 9.45 -3.06 -3.07
CA PHE A 24 9.80 -4.38 -3.61
C PHE A 24 8.86 -5.46 -3.04
N PRO A 25 8.59 -6.56 -3.77
CA PRO A 25 7.90 -7.72 -3.20
C PRO A 25 8.53 -8.18 -1.88
N ARG A 26 7.70 -8.64 -0.93
CA ARG A 26 8.12 -9.21 0.38
C ARG A 26 8.93 -8.24 1.28
N SER A 27 8.79 -6.94 1.07
CA SER A 27 9.47 -5.90 1.87
C SER A 27 8.69 -5.45 3.13
N GLY A 28 7.47 -5.96 3.36
CA GLY A 28 6.67 -5.61 4.54
C GLY A 28 5.39 -4.81 4.26
N ASN A 29 4.87 -4.90 3.03
CA ASN A 29 3.73 -4.09 2.57
C ASN A 29 2.44 -4.36 3.32
N THR A 30 2.09 -5.63 3.51
CA THR A 30 0.87 -6.03 4.23
C THR A 30 0.89 -5.47 5.64
N TRP A 31 2.01 -5.64 6.34
CA TRP A 31 2.18 -5.10 7.70
C TRP A 31 2.08 -3.57 7.74
N THR A 32 2.72 -2.88 6.80
CA THR A 32 2.66 -1.41 6.75
C THR A 32 1.25 -0.91 6.50
N ARG A 33 0.52 -1.56 5.59
CA ARG A 33 -0.89 -1.24 5.34
C ARG A 33 -1.76 -1.46 6.57
N TYR A 34 -1.55 -2.57 7.28
CA TYR A 34 -2.27 -2.83 8.54
C TYR A 34 -2.06 -1.72 9.56
N LEU A 35 -0.81 -1.28 9.76
CA LEU A 35 -0.50 -0.18 10.68
C LEU A 35 -1.17 1.13 10.26
N LEU A 36 -1.20 1.44 8.95
CA LEU A 36 -1.86 2.64 8.43
C LEU A 36 -3.38 2.60 8.65
N GLU A 37 -4.02 1.48 8.35
CA GLU A 37 -5.46 1.29 8.60
C GLU A 37 -5.79 1.37 10.08
N ALA A 38 -4.98 0.74 10.94
CA ALA A 38 -5.18 0.75 12.39
C ALA A 38 -4.97 2.14 13.00
N ALA A 39 -3.97 2.90 12.53
CA ALA A 39 -3.66 4.22 13.06
C ALA A 39 -4.63 5.31 12.58
N THR A 40 -5.19 5.17 11.37
CA THR A 40 -6.01 6.23 10.75
C THR A 40 -7.49 5.90 10.67
N GLY A 41 -7.87 4.61 10.75
CA GLY A 41 -9.21 4.14 10.46
C GLY A 41 -9.60 4.24 8.97
N VAL A 42 -8.67 4.57 8.08
CA VAL A 42 -8.91 4.70 6.63
C VAL A 42 -8.34 3.50 5.89
N VAL A 43 -9.13 2.92 4.99
CA VAL A 43 -8.76 1.73 4.21
C VAL A 43 -7.56 2.00 3.29
N THR A 44 -6.86 0.91 2.94
CA THR A 44 -5.76 0.94 1.97
C THR A 44 -6.01 -0.01 0.80
N GLY A 45 -5.61 0.41 -0.39
CA GLY A 45 -5.80 -0.34 -1.61
C GLY A 45 -4.52 -0.95 -2.17
N SER A 46 -4.67 -1.78 -3.19
CA SER A 46 -3.56 -2.26 -4.00
C SER A 46 -3.90 -2.28 -5.49
N VAL A 47 -2.87 -2.06 -6.32
CA VAL A 47 -2.96 -2.32 -7.77
C VAL A 47 -3.15 -3.81 -8.06
N TYR A 48 -2.71 -4.69 -7.14
CA TYR A 48 -2.79 -6.14 -7.30
C TYR A 48 -3.77 -6.71 -6.28
N HIS A 49 -4.97 -7.04 -6.76
CA HIS A 49 -6.07 -7.53 -5.93
C HIS A 49 -5.80 -8.92 -5.36
N SER A 50 -6.10 -9.11 -4.08
CA SER A 50 -5.99 -10.41 -3.40
C SER A 50 -7.25 -10.75 -2.61
N LYS A 51 -7.97 -11.80 -3.04
CA LYS A 51 -9.15 -12.31 -2.33
C LYS A 51 -8.83 -12.76 -0.90
N TYR A 52 -7.62 -13.27 -0.68
CA TYR A 52 -7.15 -13.68 0.64
C TYR A 52 -7.03 -12.47 1.59
N LEU A 53 -6.36 -11.39 1.15
CA LEU A 53 -6.22 -10.19 1.95
C LEU A 53 -7.58 -9.52 2.20
N LYS A 54 -8.46 -9.50 1.20
CA LYS A 54 -9.84 -9.03 1.40
C LYS A 54 -10.56 -9.82 2.51
N GLY A 55 -10.44 -11.14 2.50
CA GLY A 55 -11.00 -12.02 3.54
C GLY A 55 -10.43 -11.75 4.94
N LEU A 56 -9.21 -11.21 5.03
CA LEU A 56 -8.57 -10.79 6.28
C LEU A 56 -8.95 -9.37 6.74
N GLY A 57 -9.82 -8.68 6.00
CA GLY A 57 -10.33 -7.36 6.38
C GLY A 57 -9.73 -6.18 5.61
N TYR A 58 -8.90 -6.41 4.59
CA TYR A 58 -8.44 -5.33 3.69
C TYR A 58 -9.57 -4.94 2.72
N MET A 59 -10.52 -4.14 3.21
CA MET A 59 -11.75 -3.78 2.47
C MET A 59 -11.46 -3.02 1.17
N GLY A 60 -10.38 -2.22 1.14
CA GLY A 60 -9.96 -1.45 -0.03
C GLY A 60 -9.24 -2.27 -1.10
N GLU A 61 -9.11 -3.60 -0.97
CA GLU A 61 -8.42 -4.40 -1.98
C GLU A 61 -9.06 -4.32 -3.36
N ASP A 62 -10.37 -4.44 -3.46
CA ASP A 62 -11.08 -4.43 -4.75
C ASP A 62 -11.55 -3.03 -5.16
N ASP A 63 -11.17 -1.99 -4.41
CA ASP A 63 -11.58 -0.63 -4.71
C ASP A 63 -10.92 -0.16 -6.01
N PRO A 64 -11.72 0.34 -6.98
CA PRO A 64 -11.20 1.04 -8.14
C PRO A 64 -10.29 2.19 -7.72
N LEU A 65 -9.08 2.22 -8.30
CA LEU A 65 -8.02 3.17 -7.94
C LEU A 65 -8.45 4.65 -8.10
N TRP A 66 -9.40 4.92 -9.01
CA TRP A 66 -9.89 6.28 -9.30
C TRP A 66 -10.98 6.78 -8.33
N TRP A 67 -11.54 5.93 -7.47
CA TRP A 67 -12.57 6.35 -6.50
C TRP A 67 -12.01 7.12 -5.30
N ARG A 68 -10.68 7.10 -5.08
CA ARG A 68 -9.99 7.91 -4.05
C ARG A 68 -10.58 7.73 -2.64
N THR A 69 -10.96 6.49 -2.35
CA THR A 69 -11.47 6.02 -1.06
C THR A 69 -10.35 5.51 -0.15
N SER A 70 -9.22 5.13 -0.75
CA SER A 70 -8.05 4.60 -0.05
C SER A 70 -7.03 5.69 0.31
N LEU A 71 -6.48 5.59 1.53
CA LEU A 71 -5.40 6.44 2.03
C LEU A 71 -4.11 6.24 1.22
N VAL A 72 -3.74 4.96 1.05
CA VAL A 72 -2.60 4.57 0.22
C VAL A 72 -2.98 3.50 -0.79
N ILE A 73 -2.31 3.50 -1.94
CA ILE A 73 -2.43 2.49 -2.99
C ILE A 73 -1.08 1.80 -3.17
N LYS A 74 -1.02 0.51 -2.85
CA LYS A 74 0.21 -0.29 -2.94
C LYS A 74 0.50 -0.74 -4.37
N THR A 75 1.75 -0.56 -4.82
CA THR A 75 2.27 -1.04 -6.11
C THR A 75 3.72 -1.58 -5.99
N HIS A 76 4.06 -2.49 -6.90
CA HIS A 76 5.45 -2.92 -7.16
C HIS A 76 6.01 -2.33 -8.46
N SER A 77 5.14 -1.77 -9.30
CA SER A 77 5.49 -1.18 -10.59
C SER A 77 5.70 0.32 -10.44
N LEU A 78 6.69 0.83 -11.17
CA LEU A 78 6.93 2.27 -11.34
C LEU A 78 5.96 2.90 -12.36
N LEU A 79 5.23 2.09 -13.15
CA LEU A 79 4.34 2.60 -14.19
C LEU A 79 3.25 3.56 -13.65
N PRO A 80 2.53 3.25 -12.55
CA PRO A 80 1.52 4.16 -12.03
C PRO A 80 2.11 5.50 -11.57
N LEU A 81 3.35 5.50 -11.09
CA LEU A 81 4.07 6.73 -10.68
C LEU A 81 4.48 7.59 -11.87
N ARG A 82 4.79 6.97 -13.02
CA ARG A 82 5.10 7.71 -14.25
C ARG A 82 3.87 8.39 -14.86
N ILE A 83 2.70 7.77 -14.70
CA ILE A 83 1.41 8.30 -15.19
C ILE A 83 0.91 9.42 -14.27
N HIS A 84 1.24 9.35 -12.97
CA HIS A 84 0.79 10.30 -11.96
C HIS A 84 1.98 10.84 -11.13
N PRO A 85 2.86 11.66 -11.74
CA PRO A 85 4.08 12.14 -11.09
C PRO A 85 3.83 13.09 -9.92
N ASP A 86 2.67 13.77 -9.90
CA ASP A 86 2.33 14.76 -8.87
C ASP A 86 1.83 14.13 -7.56
N TYR A 87 1.68 12.81 -7.52
CA TYR A 87 1.16 12.11 -6.36
C TYR A 87 2.27 11.80 -5.35
N PRO A 88 2.04 12.02 -4.04
CA PRO A 88 3.02 11.66 -3.03
C PRO A 88 3.29 10.16 -3.03
N VAL A 89 4.53 9.78 -2.70
CA VAL A 89 4.98 8.40 -2.68
C VAL A 89 5.68 8.09 -1.36
N ILE A 90 5.27 6.99 -0.74
CA ILE A 90 5.98 6.34 0.36
C ILE A 90 6.71 5.13 -0.22
N ALA A 91 8.03 5.12 -0.15
CA ALA A 91 8.86 4.02 -0.63
C ALA A 91 9.34 3.15 0.54
N ILE A 92 9.01 1.85 0.52
CA ILE A 92 9.54 0.87 1.47
C ILE A 92 10.75 0.17 0.84
N ILE A 93 11.91 0.36 1.47
CA ILE A 93 13.15 -0.29 1.09
C ILE A 93 13.56 -1.27 2.20
N ARG A 94 13.86 -2.51 1.81
CA ARG A 94 14.36 -3.56 2.72
C ARG A 94 15.68 -4.10 2.18
N ASN A 95 16.53 -4.59 3.08
CA ASN A 95 17.76 -5.28 2.70
C ASN A 95 17.45 -6.44 1.71
N PRO A 96 18.00 -6.41 0.48
CA PRO A 96 17.71 -7.39 -0.55
C PRO A 96 18.28 -8.78 -0.26
N ALA A 97 19.34 -8.90 0.54
CA ALA A 97 19.92 -10.20 0.88
C ALA A 97 18.88 -11.11 1.55
N ARG A 98 18.04 -10.53 2.44
CA ARG A 98 16.98 -11.26 3.13
C ARG A 98 15.85 -11.72 2.20
N TYR A 99 15.65 -11.03 1.08
CA TYR A 99 14.73 -11.46 0.03
C TYR A 99 15.30 -12.67 -0.72
N LEU A 100 16.57 -12.60 -1.16
CA LEU A 100 17.20 -13.69 -1.91
C LEU A 100 17.23 -15.01 -1.14
N TYR A 101 17.51 -14.96 0.16
CA TYR A 101 17.43 -16.16 1.01
C TYR A 101 16.01 -16.74 1.10
N GLN A 102 15.00 -15.89 1.21
CA GLN A 102 13.60 -16.34 1.28
C GLN A 102 13.09 -16.89 -0.05
N GLU A 103 13.48 -16.26 -1.15
CA GLU A 103 13.12 -16.70 -2.50
C GLU A 103 13.79 -18.04 -2.80
N GLY A 104 15.11 -18.17 -2.57
CA GLY A 104 15.84 -19.41 -2.74
C GLY A 104 15.31 -20.56 -1.89
N TYR A 105 14.88 -20.28 -0.65
CA TYR A 105 14.22 -21.26 0.20
C TYR A 105 12.88 -21.72 -0.40
N THR A 106 12.02 -20.79 -0.84
CA THR A 106 10.75 -21.17 -1.49
C THR A 106 10.97 -21.97 -2.77
N SER A 107 11.95 -21.60 -3.61
CA SER A 107 12.27 -22.36 -4.82
C SER A 107 12.77 -23.78 -4.53
N SER A 108 13.53 -23.95 -3.44
CA SER A 108 14.05 -25.27 -3.04
C SER A 108 12.99 -26.20 -2.47
N VAL A 109 11.91 -25.67 -1.89
CA VAL A 109 10.80 -26.45 -1.32
C VAL A 109 9.75 -26.79 -2.38
N ASP A 110 9.55 -25.92 -3.39
CA ASP A 110 8.60 -26.14 -4.49
C ASP A 110 9.19 -26.97 -5.65
N SER A 111 10.45 -27.41 -5.55
CA SER A 111 11.07 -28.32 -6.52
C SER A 111 10.55 -29.75 -6.29
N PRO A 112 9.88 -30.40 -7.26
CA PRO A 112 9.43 -31.77 -7.08
C PRO A 112 10.65 -32.68 -6.92
N SER A 113 10.69 -33.46 -5.83
CA SER A 113 11.62 -34.58 -5.72
C SER A 113 11.26 -35.62 -6.80
N TYR A 114 12.06 -35.66 -7.86
CA TYR A 114 12.02 -36.71 -8.89
C TYR A 114 12.43 -38.07 -8.30
#